data_AF-A0A7Z9Y222-F1
#
_entry.id   AF-A0A7Z9Y222-F1
#
_cell.length_a   1.000
_cell.length_b   1.000
_cell.length_c   1.000
_cell.angle_alpha   90.00
_cell.angle_beta   90.00
_cell.angle_gamma   90.00
#
_symmetry.space_group_name_H-M   'P 1'
#
loop_
_entity.id
_entity.type
_entity.pdbx_description
1 polymer ?
#
loop_
_entity_poly.entity_id
_entity_poly.type
_entity_poly.pdbx_seq_one_letter_code
_entity_poly.pdbx_strand_id
1 'polypeptide(L)'
;MMTNAENDVKVFDVDLANEPHEHRLIPLEYGHPVTVTDADIPAGLTTENVAVVEMRGRRFRSLIGNDFPRSDWVDAFTAVKERYGDCFDFVVFFTDPRLPRIPYSGYHRGIYNEVQGINRGGFNARPTWNSDRLQSQIWMGRFSLGTLLQEIGHRWGAFARYRLTAGSPIQNNLMLPGGAHWARQFDDGTSPMDYDEEVHRPLGGNMWLREPVGGFEFKYCNLDLYLMGLKEPREVGRFTLIQNYTEVGPPLPGGRRLVQGNPLNLTVTNITRAEGRRVPREQDSQKQFRAAFVVVTRDEDRLDEAFVKKVEVLRQQAERYFQVATDNRACLNAELCCGHTISRSGTIRMRLRADKITWSPYLYHGLGPVPAKVEVGIETSIGGDPIDAWSREESPDITTGVQQLSAQVNRDPYDGRFRIVAQAKGSDLDIVFRWWASTIG
;
A
#
# COMPACT_ATOMS: atom_id res chain seq x y z
N MET A 1 1.50 -47.97 16.28
CA MET A 1 2.88 -47.50 16.06
C MET A 1 2.79 -46.12 15.44
N MET A 2 3.26 -45.11 16.17
CA MET A 2 3.14 -43.70 15.81
C MET A 2 4.20 -43.26 14.78
N THR A 3 3.75 -42.38 13.89
CA THR A 3 4.41 -41.18 13.31
C THR A 3 5.76 -41.29 12.59
N ASN A 4 5.74 -40.86 11.32
CA ASN A 4 6.83 -40.11 10.68
C ASN A 4 6.20 -38.98 9.86
N ALA A 5 6.07 -37.80 10.47
CA ALA A 5 5.52 -36.57 9.87
C ALA A 5 6.43 -35.35 10.10
N GLU A 6 7.75 -35.55 10.26
CA GLU A 6 8.69 -34.50 10.68
C GLU A 6 9.65 -33.99 9.58
N ASN A 7 9.53 -34.42 8.32
CA ASN A 7 10.54 -34.08 7.30
C ASN A 7 10.20 -32.95 6.31
N ASP A 8 9.02 -32.31 6.38
CA ASP A 8 8.62 -31.26 5.41
C ASP A 8 8.76 -29.80 5.90
N VAL A 9 9.42 -29.56 7.04
CA VAL A 9 9.53 -28.20 7.63
C VAL A 9 10.87 -27.50 7.32
N LYS A 10 11.87 -28.20 6.75
CA LYS A 10 13.24 -27.68 6.62
C LYS A 10 13.54 -26.74 5.44
N VAL A 11 12.56 -26.38 4.61
CA VAL A 11 12.79 -25.41 3.50
C VAL A 11 12.57 -23.95 3.94
N PHE A 12 11.98 -23.70 5.12
CA PHE A 12 11.70 -22.34 5.59
C PHE A 12 12.78 -21.72 6.49
N ASP A 13 13.76 -22.50 6.94
CA ASP A 13 14.81 -22.02 7.86
C ASP A 13 16.12 -21.64 7.15
N VAL A 14 16.31 -21.98 5.87
CA VAL A 14 17.65 -21.88 5.25
C VAL A 14 17.95 -20.50 4.65
N ASP A 15 16.95 -19.62 4.49
CA ASP A 15 17.19 -18.39 3.73
C ASP A 15 17.83 -17.24 4.51
N LEU A 16 17.91 -17.27 5.85
CA LEU A 16 18.59 -16.21 6.65
C LEU A 16 19.20 -16.68 7.98
N ALA A 17 19.33 -17.99 8.25
CA ALA A 17 19.59 -18.49 9.60
C ALA A 17 21.05 -18.44 10.10
N ASN A 18 22.06 -18.19 9.26
CA ASN A 18 23.44 -18.50 9.65
C ASN A 18 24.47 -17.37 9.59
N GLU A 19 24.09 -16.14 9.27
CA GLU A 19 25.00 -14.99 9.35
C GLU A 19 24.39 -13.96 10.32
N PRO A 20 25.11 -13.55 11.38
CA PRO A 20 24.73 -12.36 12.12
C PRO A 20 24.83 -11.20 11.15
N HIS A 21 23.70 -10.80 10.58
CA HIS A 21 23.62 -9.55 9.85
C HIS A 21 23.94 -8.44 10.85
N GLU A 22 25.20 -8.00 10.85
CA GLU A 22 25.57 -6.72 11.42
C GLU A 22 24.80 -5.67 10.63
N HIS A 23 23.57 -5.41 11.06
CA HIS A 23 22.96 -4.10 10.95
C HIS A 23 23.89 -3.17 11.69
N ARG A 24 24.96 -2.74 11.02
CA ARG A 24 25.57 -1.46 11.33
C ARG A 24 24.45 -0.49 11.04
N LEU A 25 23.69 -0.17 12.08
CA LEU A 25 22.72 0.91 12.13
C LEU A 25 23.45 2.10 11.53
N ILE A 26 23.26 2.32 10.22
CA ILE A 26 23.74 3.52 9.58
C ILE A 26 22.96 4.61 10.31
N PRO A 27 23.64 5.60 10.93
CA PRO A 27 22.95 6.65 11.65
C PRO A 27 21.83 7.21 10.78
N LEU A 28 20.61 7.12 11.29
CA LEU A 28 19.42 7.72 10.71
C LEU A 28 19.64 9.24 10.63
N GLU A 29 20.19 9.74 9.53
CA GLU A 29 20.38 11.19 9.34
C GLU A 29 19.90 11.70 7.98
N TYR A 30 19.25 10.86 7.17
CA TYR A 30 18.58 11.30 5.96
C TYR A 30 17.16 10.74 5.93
N GLY A 31 16.22 11.62 5.55
CA GLY A 31 14.84 11.60 6.00
C GLY A 31 14.11 10.34 5.59
N HIS A 32 13.83 9.48 6.58
CA HIS A 32 12.87 8.41 6.44
C HIS A 32 11.53 8.94 5.92
N PRO A 33 10.76 8.11 5.21
CA PRO A 33 9.54 8.55 4.56
C PRO A 33 8.59 9.14 5.60
N VAL A 34 7.71 10.00 5.10
CA VAL A 34 6.59 10.61 5.82
C VAL A 34 6.00 9.56 6.74
N THR A 35 6.43 9.65 7.99
CA THR A 35 5.97 8.76 9.02
C THR A 35 4.71 9.42 9.50
N VAL A 36 3.57 8.72 9.42
CA VAL A 36 2.33 9.28 9.95
C VAL A 36 2.56 9.63 11.42
N THR A 37 2.39 10.90 11.73
CA THR A 37 2.48 11.47 13.07
C THR A 37 1.09 11.83 13.59
N ASP A 38 1.00 12.21 14.85
CA ASP A 38 -0.27 12.67 15.42
C ASP A 38 -0.78 13.96 14.74
N ALA A 39 0.12 14.75 14.13
CA ALA A 39 -0.24 15.95 13.37
C ALA A 39 -0.96 15.64 12.04
N ASP A 40 -0.82 14.41 11.53
CA ASP A 40 -1.44 13.97 10.27
C ASP A 40 -2.85 13.42 10.48
N ILE A 41 -3.31 13.27 11.73
CA ILE A 41 -4.63 12.74 12.07
C ILE A 41 -5.71 13.81 11.82
N PRO A 42 -6.62 13.62 10.84
CA PRO A 42 -7.70 14.56 10.61
C PRO A 42 -8.70 14.56 11.77
N ALA A 43 -9.30 15.72 12.04
CA ALA A 43 -10.39 15.82 13.01
C ALA A 43 -11.57 14.94 12.58
N GLY A 44 -12.09 14.15 13.51
CA GLY A 44 -13.25 13.27 13.27
C GLY A 44 -12.94 11.98 12.48
N LEU A 45 -11.67 11.62 12.28
CA LEU A 45 -11.29 10.35 11.64
C LEU A 45 -11.85 9.16 12.43
N THR A 46 -12.64 8.32 11.75
CA THR A 46 -13.12 7.04 12.29
C THR A 46 -12.15 5.92 11.92
N THR A 47 -12.11 4.85 12.72
CA THR A 47 -11.16 3.72 12.56
C THR A 47 -11.86 2.42 12.19
N GLU A 48 -13.04 2.51 11.56
CA GLU A 48 -13.92 1.36 11.26
C GLU A 48 -13.28 0.32 10.32
N ASN A 49 -12.27 0.73 9.54
CA ASN A 49 -11.53 -0.13 8.62
C ASN A 49 -10.16 -0.57 9.17
N VAL A 50 -9.89 -0.35 10.45
CA VAL A 50 -8.74 -0.94 11.15
C VAL A 50 -9.25 -2.02 12.11
N ALA A 51 -8.76 -3.24 11.95
CA ALA A 51 -9.14 -4.33 12.82
C ALA A 51 -8.33 -4.24 14.12
N VAL A 52 -9.00 -4.14 15.26
CA VAL A 52 -8.36 -4.30 16.57
C VAL A 52 -8.58 -5.74 17.03
N VAL A 53 -7.48 -6.42 17.38
CA VAL A 53 -7.50 -7.79 17.87
C VAL A 53 -6.87 -7.83 19.25
N GLU A 54 -7.70 -8.15 20.25
CA GLU A 54 -7.27 -8.32 21.62
C GLU A 54 -6.83 -9.76 21.89
N MET A 55 -5.54 -9.98 22.17
CA MET A 55 -4.99 -11.29 22.51
C MET A 55 -4.79 -11.42 24.03
N ARG A 56 -5.90 -11.57 24.76
CA ARG A 56 -5.93 -11.68 26.24
C ARG A 56 -5.07 -12.85 26.75
N GLY A 57 -4.27 -12.60 27.78
CA GLY A 57 -3.58 -13.65 28.55
C GLY A 57 -2.41 -14.37 27.85
N ARG A 58 -2.14 -14.09 26.57
CA ARG A 58 -1.00 -14.68 25.85
C ARG A 58 0.25 -13.81 25.96
N ARG A 59 1.36 -14.42 26.37
CA ARG A 59 2.68 -13.79 26.26
C ARG A 59 3.09 -13.86 24.80
N PHE A 60 3.00 -12.75 24.06
CA PHE A 60 3.82 -12.57 22.85
C PHE A 60 5.26 -12.89 23.26
N ARG A 61 5.77 -14.06 22.84
CA ARG A 61 7.19 -14.34 23.02
C ARG A 61 7.94 -13.29 22.22
N SER A 62 9.01 -12.79 22.83
CA SER A 62 9.87 -11.72 22.35
C SER A 62 10.07 -11.75 20.83
N LEU A 63 9.90 -10.61 20.17
CA LEU A 63 10.18 -10.41 18.74
C LEU A 63 11.69 -10.32 18.45
N ILE A 64 12.52 -11.02 19.22
CA ILE A 64 13.98 -11.02 19.05
C ILE A 64 14.37 -12.27 18.25
N GLY A 65 14.98 -12.07 17.08
CA GLY A 65 15.40 -13.13 16.17
C GLY A 65 14.31 -13.53 15.16
N ASN A 66 14.54 -14.63 14.42
CA ASN A 66 13.59 -15.20 13.46
C ASN A 66 12.38 -15.92 14.12
N ASP A 67 12.34 -15.93 15.46
CA ASP A 67 11.28 -16.54 16.27
C ASP A 67 10.04 -15.63 16.34
N PHE A 68 9.39 -15.41 15.20
CA PHE A 68 7.98 -15.02 15.19
C PHE A 68 7.16 -16.28 15.51
N PRO A 69 6.56 -16.42 16.71
CA PRO A 69 5.76 -17.61 17.00
C PRO A 69 4.56 -17.57 16.04
N ARG A 70 4.63 -18.41 15.00
CA ARG A 70 3.66 -18.44 13.91
C ARG A 70 2.23 -18.58 14.41
N SER A 71 2.04 -19.21 15.57
CA SER A 71 0.73 -19.41 16.21
C SER A 71 0.01 -18.12 16.59
N ASP A 72 0.70 -17.12 17.15
CA ASP A 72 0.02 -15.91 17.64
C ASP A 72 -0.52 -15.06 16.47
N TRP A 73 0.24 -14.97 15.38
CA TRP A 73 -0.16 -14.23 14.18
C TRP A 73 -1.24 -14.96 13.37
N VAL A 74 -1.21 -16.30 13.34
CA VAL A 74 -2.28 -17.13 12.78
C VAL A 74 -3.58 -16.92 13.55
N ASP A 75 -3.53 -16.88 14.88
CA ASP A 75 -4.71 -16.64 15.71
C ASP A 75 -5.25 -15.22 15.54
N ALA A 76 -4.35 -14.22 15.47
CA ALA A 76 -4.75 -12.84 15.18
C ALA A 76 -5.47 -12.72 13.83
N PHE A 77 -4.93 -13.36 12.79
CA PHE A 77 -5.59 -13.39 11.48
C PHE A 77 -6.88 -14.21 11.48
N THR A 78 -6.95 -15.28 12.28
CA THR A 78 -8.18 -16.07 12.45
C THR A 78 -9.31 -15.19 13.01
N ALA A 79 -9.04 -14.38 14.03
CA ALA A 79 -10.02 -13.43 14.56
C ALA A 79 -10.48 -12.40 13.52
N VAL A 80 -9.56 -11.88 12.69
CA VAL A 80 -9.89 -10.97 11.58
C VAL A 80 -10.81 -11.67 10.58
N LYS A 81 -10.44 -12.88 10.15
CA LYS A 81 -11.18 -13.65 9.16
C LYS A 81 -12.57 -14.05 9.66
N GLU A 82 -12.71 -14.44 10.93
CA GLU A 82 -14.01 -14.78 11.54
C GLU A 82 -14.96 -13.58 11.56
N ARG A 83 -14.43 -12.37 11.75
CA ARG A 83 -15.23 -11.15 11.82
C ARG A 83 -15.55 -10.55 10.44
N TYR A 84 -14.60 -10.62 9.52
CA TYR A 84 -14.65 -9.85 8.28
C TYR A 84 -14.69 -10.69 7.00
N GLY A 85 -14.34 -11.98 7.09
CA GLY A 85 -14.25 -12.92 5.97
C GLY A 85 -12.81 -13.19 5.49
N ASP A 86 -12.64 -14.21 4.66
CA ASP A 86 -11.36 -14.57 4.04
C ASP A 86 -11.25 -13.99 2.62
N CYS A 87 -10.93 -12.70 2.52
CA CYS A 87 -10.79 -12.03 1.23
C CYS A 87 -9.50 -11.22 1.08
N PHE A 88 -8.53 -11.39 1.97
CA PHE A 88 -7.32 -10.58 1.98
C PHE A 88 -6.14 -11.31 1.32
N ASP A 89 -5.45 -10.63 0.42
CA ASP A 89 -4.17 -11.07 -0.13
C ASP A 89 -3.03 -10.78 0.86
N PHE A 90 -3.15 -9.70 1.62
CA PHE A 90 -2.17 -9.25 2.61
C PHE A 90 -2.81 -9.02 3.98
N VAL A 91 -2.07 -9.32 5.04
CA VAL A 91 -2.39 -8.85 6.39
C VAL A 91 -1.23 -8.00 6.91
N VAL A 92 -1.52 -6.76 7.31
CA VAL A 92 -0.55 -5.77 7.79
C VAL A 92 -0.76 -5.59 9.28
N PHE A 93 0.16 -6.12 10.07
CA PHE A 93 0.12 -6.10 11.52
C PHE A 93 0.90 -4.92 12.11
N PHE A 94 0.28 -4.28 13.09
CA PHE A 94 0.89 -3.34 14.02
C PHE A 94 0.73 -3.90 15.44
N THR A 95 1.75 -3.72 16.27
CA THR A 95 1.65 -4.04 17.69
C THR A 95 1.43 -2.78 18.50
N ASP A 96 0.49 -2.85 19.43
CA ASP A 96 0.35 -1.88 20.50
C ASP A 96 1.74 -1.56 21.12
N PRO A 97 2.11 -0.28 21.30
CA PRO A 97 3.40 0.13 21.86
C PRO A 97 3.74 -0.47 23.23
N ARG A 98 2.73 -0.97 23.96
CA ARG A 98 2.88 -1.63 25.27
C ARG A 98 3.30 -3.10 25.15
N LEU A 99 3.29 -3.65 23.94
CA LEU A 99 3.82 -4.97 23.62
C LEU A 99 5.27 -4.87 23.15
N PRO A 100 6.03 -5.99 23.14
CA PRO A 100 7.34 -6.00 22.50
C PRO A 100 7.25 -5.40 21.10
N ARG A 101 8.16 -4.45 20.82
CA ARG A 101 8.18 -3.73 19.56
C ARG A 101 8.70 -4.63 18.46
N ILE A 102 8.12 -4.53 17.27
CA ILE A 102 8.73 -5.07 16.05
C ILE A 102 10.11 -4.41 15.89
N PRO A 103 11.21 -5.18 15.87
CA PRO A 103 12.56 -4.60 15.91
C PRO A 103 12.97 -3.95 14.59
N TYR A 104 12.21 -4.18 13.52
CA TYR A 104 12.43 -3.67 12.18
C TYR A 104 11.46 -2.52 11.84
N SER A 105 11.82 -1.67 10.87
CA SER A 105 10.88 -0.67 10.33
C SER A 105 9.65 -1.33 9.68
N GLY A 106 9.90 -2.42 8.95
CA GLY A 106 8.92 -3.29 8.33
C GLY A 106 9.51 -4.69 8.17
N TYR A 107 8.66 -5.70 8.00
CA TYR A 107 9.09 -7.06 7.65
C TYR A 107 7.99 -7.83 6.93
N HIS A 108 8.29 -8.30 5.71
CA HIS A 108 7.43 -9.19 4.93
C HIS A 108 7.74 -10.65 5.21
N ARG A 109 6.68 -11.46 5.29
CA ARG A 109 6.79 -12.92 5.20
C ARG A 109 5.75 -13.48 4.24
N GLY A 110 6.25 -14.21 3.24
CA GLY A 110 5.40 -14.90 2.28
C GLY A 110 4.65 -16.07 2.93
N ILE A 111 3.38 -16.24 2.54
CA ILE A 111 2.52 -17.35 2.94
C ILE A 111 2.21 -18.23 1.73
N TYR A 112 2.06 -17.63 0.55
CA TYR A 112 1.82 -18.35 -0.69
C TYR A 112 2.66 -17.74 -1.81
N ASN A 113 3.26 -18.61 -2.63
CA ASN A 113 3.83 -18.23 -3.91
C ASN A 113 3.65 -19.34 -4.95
N GLU A 114 3.10 -18.94 -6.07
CA GLU A 114 2.89 -19.66 -7.31
C GLU A 114 3.63 -19.00 -8.48
N VAL A 115 4.13 -17.77 -8.27
CA VAL A 115 4.78 -16.99 -9.32
C VAL A 115 6.15 -17.56 -9.62
N GLN A 116 6.38 -17.85 -10.89
CA GLN A 116 7.65 -18.34 -11.45
C GLN A 116 8.40 -17.20 -12.15
N GLY A 117 9.69 -17.41 -12.41
CA GLY A 117 10.54 -16.42 -13.09
C GLY A 117 10.92 -15.21 -12.23
N ILE A 118 10.73 -15.31 -10.91
CA ILE A 118 11.06 -14.26 -9.92
C ILE A 118 12.09 -14.74 -8.86
N ASN A 119 12.67 -15.93 -9.03
CA ASN A 119 13.65 -16.52 -8.10
C ASN A 119 13.18 -16.66 -6.63
N ARG A 120 11.88 -16.93 -6.38
CA ARG A 120 11.32 -17.11 -5.02
C ARG A 120 10.81 -18.52 -4.68
N GLY A 121 10.88 -19.46 -5.63
CA GLY A 121 10.37 -20.83 -5.49
C GLY A 121 8.85 -20.92 -5.23
N GLY A 122 8.23 -22.06 -5.52
CA GLY A 122 6.82 -22.28 -5.17
C GLY A 122 6.66 -22.68 -3.70
N PHE A 123 5.70 -22.12 -2.97
CA PHE A 123 5.38 -22.54 -1.60
C PHE A 123 3.94 -22.25 -1.21
N ASN A 124 3.43 -23.04 -0.27
CA ASN A 124 2.05 -22.91 0.20
C ASN A 124 1.91 -23.19 1.70
N ALA A 125 1.83 -22.13 2.50
CA ALA A 125 1.57 -22.17 3.92
C ALA A 125 0.11 -21.86 4.29
N ARG A 126 -0.77 -21.61 3.30
CA ARG A 126 -2.19 -21.27 3.49
C ARG A 126 -2.97 -22.24 4.38
N PRO A 127 -2.77 -23.57 4.34
CA PRO A 127 -3.48 -24.48 5.25
C PRO A 127 -3.29 -24.16 6.74
N THR A 128 -2.12 -23.67 7.14
CA THR A 128 -1.87 -23.26 8.54
C THR A 128 -2.61 -21.98 8.90
N TRP A 129 -2.90 -21.12 7.93
CA TRP A 129 -3.66 -19.88 8.11
C TRP A 129 -5.17 -20.10 7.92
N ASN A 130 -5.58 -21.32 7.56
CA ASN A 130 -6.95 -21.66 7.19
C ASN A 130 -7.53 -20.62 6.20
N SER A 131 -6.77 -20.26 5.17
CA SER A 131 -7.13 -19.23 4.20
C SER A 131 -6.87 -19.72 2.79
N ASP A 132 -7.76 -19.41 1.85
CA ASP A 132 -7.56 -19.70 0.43
C ASP A 132 -7.03 -18.47 -0.34
N ARG A 133 -6.91 -17.32 0.32
CA ARG A 133 -6.57 -16.03 -0.29
C ARG A 133 -5.22 -15.48 0.15
N LEU A 134 -4.84 -15.68 1.41
CA LEU A 134 -3.70 -14.98 2.01
C LEU A 134 -2.38 -15.32 1.30
N GLN A 135 -1.67 -14.29 0.85
CA GLN A 135 -0.41 -14.39 0.13
C GLN A 135 0.78 -13.99 0.99
N SER A 136 0.63 -12.99 1.85
CA SER A 136 1.71 -12.51 2.72
C SER A 136 1.18 -11.90 4.01
N GLN A 137 2.01 -11.96 5.03
CA GLN A 137 1.86 -11.17 6.25
C GLN A 137 2.98 -10.14 6.30
N ILE A 138 2.67 -8.96 6.80
CA ILE A 138 3.58 -7.81 6.88
C ILE A 138 3.51 -7.29 8.30
N TRP A 139 4.65 -7.06 8.94
CA TRP A 139 4.73 -6.39 10.23
C TRP A 139 5.30 -4.99 10.04
N MET A 140 4.65 -4.00 10.63
CA MET A 140 5.07 -2.60 10.55
C MET A 140 5.51 -2.10 11.93
N GLY A 141 6.78 -1.75 12.06
CA GLY A 141 7.34 -1.11 13.27
C GLY A 141 7.35 0.43 13.23
N ARG A 142 6.97 1.00 12.07
CA ARG A 142 6.83 2.43 11.79
C ARG A 142 5.60 2.68 10.93
N PHE A 143 5.05 3.89 11.01
CA PHE A 143 3.95 4.33 10.14
C PHE A 143 4.46 4.90 8.81
N SER A 144 5.27 4.12 8.11
CA SER A 144 6.00 4.54 6.92
C SER A 144 5.35 3.95 5.67
N LEU A 145 5.01 4.83 4.72
CA LEU A 145 4.46 4.40 3.44
C LEU A 145 5.50 3.75 2.52
N GLY A 146 6.70 4.31 2.42
CA GLY A 146 7.79 3.73 1.61
C GLY A 146 8.13 2.31 2.08
N THR A 147 8.23 2.13 3.40
CA THR A 147 8.42 0.81 4.01
C THR A 147 7.24 -0.11 3.73
N LEU A 148 6.00 0.36 3.84
CA LEU A 148 4.84 -0.49 3.51
C LEU A 148 4.88 -0.96 2.04
N LEU A 149 5.22 -0.08 1.11
CA LEU A 149 5.37 -0.44 -0.30
C LEU A 149 6.51 -1.44 -0.49
N GLN A 150 7.67 -1.23 0.15
CA GLN A 150 8.78 -2.18 0.16
C GLN A 150 8.33 -3.58 0.63
N GLU A 151 7.64 -3.66 1.76
CA GLU A 151 7.18 -4.93 2.31
C GLU A 151 6.13 -5.60 1.42
N ILE A 152 5.25 -4.84 0.76
CA ILE A 152 4.35 -5.39 -0.26
C ILE A 152 5.16 -5.88 -1.48
N GLY A 153 6.18 -5.14 -1.89
CA GLY A 153 7.03 -5.43 -3.04
C GLY A 153 7.81 -6.74 -2.91
N HIS A 154 8.22 -7.14 -1.70
CA HIS A 154 8.84 -8.45 -1.39
C HIS A 154 7.95 -9.65 -1.76
N ARG A 155 6.67 -9.42 -2.10
CA ARG A 155 5.84 -10.45 -2.73
C ARG A 155 6.44 -10.94 -4.07
N TRP A 156 7.17 -10.08 -4.78
CA TRP A 156 7.69 -10.32 -6.14
C TRP A 156 9.15 -9.91 -6.37
N GLY A 157 9.56 -8.76 -5.83
CA GLY A 157 10.77 -8.04 -6.23
C GLY A 157 12.00 -8.37 -5.39
N ALA A 158 13.16 -7.92 -5.86
CA ALA A 158 14.44 -8.02 -5.15
C ALA A 158 14.99 -9.44 -4.89
N PHE A 159 14.60 -10.41 -5.73
CA PHE A 159 15.17 -11.76 -5.74
C PHE A 159 15.80 -12.15 -7.09
N ALA A 160 15.48 -11.44 -8.17
CA ALA A 160 15.82 -11.85 -9.53
C ALA A 160 17.32 -11.75 -9.83
N ARG A 161 17.88 -12.80 -10.46
CA ARG A 161 19.26 -12.81 -10.96
C ARG A 161 19.26 -12.58 -12.47
N TYR A 162 20.44 -12.43 -13.05
CA TYR A 162 20.59 -12.20 -14.48
C TYR A 162 21.73 -13.00 -15.10
N ARG A 163 21.67 -13.20 -16.43
CA ARG A 163 22.80 -13.67 -17.25
C ARG A 163 23.05 -12.70 -18.40
N LEU A 164 24.31 -12.39 -18.67
CA LEU A 164 24.69 -11.51 -19.78
C LEU A 164 24.35 -12.14 -21.14
N THR A 165 24.65 -13.43 -21.31
CA THR A 165 24.29 -14.25 -22.47
C THR A 165 23.76 -15.61 -22.01
N ALA A 166 23.21 -16.43 -22.92
CA ALA A 166 22.69 -17.74 -22.56
C ALA A 166 23.77 -18.68 -21.95
N GLY A 167 25.03 -18.54 -22.36
CA GLY A 167 26.15 -19.32 -21.83
C GLY A 167 26.88 -18.69 -20.65
N SER A 168 26.61 -17.41 -20.31
CA SER A 168 27.28 -16.72 -19.21
C SER A 168 26.79 -17.24 -17.85
N PRO A 169 27.63 -17.24 -16.80
CA PRO A 169 27.20 -17.60 -15.44
C PRO A 169 26.09 -16.68 -14.93
N ILE A 170 25.27 -17.19 -14.00
CA ILE A 170 24.26 -16.41 -13.28
C ILE A 170 24.95 -15.40 -12.38
N GLN A 171 24.44 -14.17 -12.34
CA GLN A 171 24.91 -13.05 -11.53
C GLN A 171 23.78 -12.53 -10.64
N ASN A 172 24.09 -12.17 -9.40
CA ASN A 172 23.12 -11.69 -8.41
C ASN A 172 23.38 -10.25 -7.95
N ASN A 173 24.28 -9.52 -8.62
CA ASN A 173 24.74 -8.18 -8.25
C ASN A 173 23.66 -7.08 -8.32
N LEU A 174 22.46 -7.40 -8.82
CA LEU A 174 21.30 -6.51 -8.72
C LEU A 174 20.81 -6.37 -7.26
N MET A 175 21.19 -7.28 -6.36
CA MET A 175 20.74 -7.32 -4.97
C MET A 175 21.86 -7.06 -3.97
N LEU A 176 21.51 -6.55 -2.79
CA LEU A 176 22.43 -6.50 -1.65
C LEU A 176 22.86 -7.90 -1.22
N PRO A 177 24.08 -8.05 -0.64
CA PRO A 177 24.46 -9.29 0.06
C PRO A 177 23.41 -9.64 1.13
N GLY A 178 22.93 -10.89 1.14
CA GLY A 178 21.80 -11.34 1.96
C GLY A 178 20.44 -11.33 1.22
N GLY A 179 20.36 -10.73 0.03
CA GLY A 179 19.17 -10.75 -0.82
C GLY A 179 18.05 -9.81 -0.36
N ALA A 180 16.87 -10.00 -0.95
CA ALA A 180 15.63 -9.28 -0.66
C ALA A 180 15.64 -7.76 -0.87
N HIS A 181 16.75 -7.11 -1.23
CA HIS A 181 16.77 -5.69 -1.55
C HIS A 181 17.61 -5.44 -2.79
N TRP A 182 17.21 -4.45 -3.59
CA TRP A 182 18.04 -3.98 -4.68
C TRP A 182 19.33 -3.39 -4.14
N ALA A 183 20.41 -3.64 -4.87
CA ALA A 183 21.71 -3.16 -4.50
C ALA A 183 21.81 -1.67 -4.81
N ARG A 184 22.50 -0.92 -3.95
CA ARG A 184 22.85 0.48 -4.18
C ARG A 184 23.49 0.81 -5.53
N GLN A 185 24.13 -0.18 -6.18
CA GLN A 185 24.72 0.01 -7.50
C GLN A 185 23.73 -0.22 -8.67
N PHE A 186 22.54 -0.77 -8.38
CA PHE A 186 21.46 -0.91 -9.34
C PHE A 186 20.68 0.41 -9.37
N ASP A 187 20.61 1.05 -10.53
CA ASP A 187 19.77 2.22 -10.76
C ASP A 187 18.31 1.77 -10.95
N ASP A 188 17.61 1.63 -9.83
CA ASP A 188 16.19 1.31 -9.74
C ASP A 188 15.30 2.57 -9.60
N GLY A 189 15.92 3.75 -9.69
CA GLY A 189 15.24 5.03 -9.68
C GLY A 189 14.69 5.39 -8.31
N THR A 190 13.36 5.37 -8.17
CA THR A 190 12.67 5.72 -6.91
C THR A 190 11.94 4.52 -6.34
N SER A 191 12.45 3.32 -6.63
CA SER A 191 11.82 2.10 -6.16
C SER A 191 11.89 2.03 -4.65
N PRO A 192 10.82 1.61 -3.96
CA PRO A 192 10.91 1.33 -2.52
C PRO A 192 11.71 0.05 -2.23
N MET A 193 12.27 -0.62 -3.24
CA MET A 193 12.96 -1.91 -3.10
C MET A 193 14.45 -1.77 -2.78
N ASP A 194 15.02 -0.56 -2.89
CA ASP A 194 16.30 -0.19 -2.30
C ASP A 194 16.07 0.59 -0.99
N TYR A 195 17.03 0.51 -0.06
CA TYR A 195 16.86 1.11 1.28
C TYR A 195 17.17 2.61 1.31
N ASP A 196 17.70 3.15 0.22
CA ASP A 196 18.49 4.37 0.25
C ASP A 196 17.76 5.60 -0.23
N GLU A 197 16.63 5.48 -0.93
CA GLU A 197 15.88 6.65 -1.43
C GLU A 197 16.81 7.57 -2.24
N GLU A 198 17.67 6.97 -3.09
CA GLU A 198 18.65 7.72 -3.88
C GLU A 198 18.52 7.37 -5.35
N VAL A 199 18.65 8.38 -6.22
CA VAL A 199 18.72 8.18 -7.67
C VAL A 199 20.15 8.36 -8.17
N HIS A 200 20.55 7.60 -9.19
CA HIS A 200 21.81 7.82 -9.90
C HIS A 200 21.56 8.65 -11.15
N ARG A 201 22.20 9.82 -11.24
CA ARG A 201 22.23 10.64 -12.45
C ARG A 201 23.57 10.48 -13.16
N PRO A 202 23.60 10.07 -14.44
CA PRO A 202 24.85 10.04 -15.19
C PRO A 202 25.38 11.46 -15.41
N LEU A 203 26.65 11.69 -15.08
CA LEU A 203 27.37 12.94 -15.38
C LEU A 203 28.22 12.84 -16.67
N GLY A 204 28.26 11.65 -17.28
CA GLY A 204 29.06 11.35 -18.46
C GLY A 204 30.29 10.48 -18.14
N GLY A 205 30.76 9.74 -19.15
CA GLY A 205 31.86 8.78 -18.97
C GLY A 205 31.51 7.69 -17.95
N ASN A 206 32.34 7.55 -16.92
CA ASN A 206 32.12 6.62 -15.79
C ASN A 206 31.72 7.35 -14.50
N MET A 207 31.20 8.58 -14.60
CA MET A 207 30.85 9.40 -13.44
C MET A 207 29.33 9.53 -13.28
N TRP A 208 28.89 9.45 -12.04
CA TRP A 208 27.49 9.53 -11.62
C TRP A 208 27.38 10.47 -10.42
N LEU A 209 26.26 11.17 -10.35
CA LEU A 209 25.83 11.88 -9.15
C LEU A 209 24.73 11.04 -8.51
N ARG A 210 24.98 10.56 -7.29
CA ARG A 210 23.94 9.98 -6.45
C ARG A 210 23.31 11.07 -5.62
N GLU A 211 21.99 11.13 -5.61
CA GLU A 211 21.22 12.16 -4.94
C GLU A 211 20.06 11.55 -4.17
N PRO A 212 19.84 11.96 -2.91
CA PRO A 212 18.61 11.64 -2.22
C PRO A 212 17.41 12.17 -3.01
N VAL A 213 16.39 11.34 -3.19
CA VAL A 213 15.12 11.78 -3.76
C VAL A 213 14.31 12.41 -2.63
N GLY A 214 14.12 13.73 -2.70
CA GLY A 214 13.22 14.41 -1.77
C GLY A 214 11.77 14.18 -2.17
N GLY A 215 10.93 13.73 -1.23
CA GLY A 215 9.47 13.82 -1.35
C GLY A 215 8.72 12.54 -1.72
N PHE A 216 7.45 12.73 -2.08
CA PHE A 216 6.32 11.86 -1.75
C PHE A 216 5.95 10.77 -2.79
N GLU A 217 6.81 10.28 -3.66
CA GLU A 217 6.35 9.31 -4.67
C GLU A 217 7.35 8.19 -4.93
N PHE A 218 7.38 7.21 -4.01
CA PHE A 218 7.95 5.89 -4.32
C PHE A 218 7.19 5.28 -5.48
N LYS A 219 7.94 4.85 -6.50
CA LYS A 219 7.40 4.17 -7.68
C LYS A 219 8.27 2.97 -7.95
N TYR A 220 7.64 1.80 -8.03
CA TYR A 220 8.33 0.58 -8.42
C TYR A 220 9.02 0.80 -9.77
N CYS A 221 10.27 0.37 -9.87
CA CYS A 221 11.01 0.50 -11.12
C CYS A 221 10.39 -0.39 -12.21
N ASN A 222 10.77 -0.19 -13.46
CA ASN A 222 10.25 -1.00 -14.56
C ASN A 222 10.54 -2.51 -14.39
N LEU A 223 11.67 -2.86 -13.75
CA LEU A 223 11.98 -4.27 -13.44
C LEU A 223 11.04 -4.81 -12.36
N ASP A 224 10.78 -4.05 -11.29
CA ASP A 224 9.80 -4.43 -10.26
C ASP A 224 8.43 -4.67 -10.88
N LEU A 225 7.95 -3.73 -11.69
CA LEU A 225 6.65 -3.84 -12.33
C LEU A 225 6.56 -5.04 -13.28
N TYR A 226 7.66 -5.44 -13.92
CA TYR A 226 7.70 -6.72 -14.64
C TYR A 226 7.58 -7.92 -13.71
N LEU A 227 8.35 -7.97 -12.62
CA LEU A 227 8.31 -9.08 -11.65
C LEU A 227 6.94 -9.19 -10.96
N MET A 228 6.30 -8.05 -10.67
CA MET A 228 4.93 -7.95 -10.17
C MET A 228 3.87 -8.35 -11.20
N GLY A 229 4.22 -8.40 -12.49
CA GLY A 229 3.27 -8.73 -13.56
C GLY A 229 2.44 -7.58 -14.07
N LEU A 230 2.93 -6.37 -13.88
CA LEU A 230 2.23 -5.15 -14.26
C LEU A 230 2.79 -4.59 -15.56
N LYS A 231 3.99 -5.03 -15.98
CA LYS A 231 4.56 -4.71 -17.30
C LYS A 231 4.91 -5.97 -18.07
N GLU A 232 4.70 -5.92 -19.38
CA GLU A 232 5.20 -6.95 -20.29
C GLU A 232 6.69 -6.70 -20.64
N PRO A 233 7.45 -7.70 -21.11
CA PRO A 233 8.89 -7.58 -21.33
C PRO A 233 9.32 -6.39 -22.21
N ARG A 234 8.50 -6.00 -23.20
CA ARG A 234 8.81 -4.90 -24.12
C ARG A 234 8.64 -3.51 -23.50
N GLU A 235 7.86 -3.38 -22.44
CA GLU A 235 7.63 -2.10 -21.74
C GLU A 235 8.73 -1.74 -20.75
N VAL A 236 9.55 -2.72 -20.32
CA VAL A 236 10.54 -2.50 -19.26
C VAL A 236 11.69 -1.62 -19.71
N GLY A 237 12.08 -1.73 -20.98
CA GLY A 237 13.25 -1.04 -21.51
C GLY A 237 14.57 -1.56 -20.94
N ARG A 238 15.56 -0.67 -20.86
CA ARG A 238 16.89 -0.95 -20.30
C ARG A 238 16.94 -0.43 -18.87
N PHE A 239 17.70 -1.10 -18.04
CA PHE A 239 18.02 -0.67 -16.67
C PHE A 239 19.51 -0.87 -16.40
N THR A 240 20.07 -0.12 -15.46
CA THR A 240 21.53 0.02 -15.34
C THR A 240 22.05 -0.55 -14.02
N LEU A 241 23.05 -1.43 -14.09
CA LEU A 241 23.90 -1.78 -12.97
C LEU A 241 25.23 -1.04 -13.10
N ILE A 242 25.60 -0.23 -12.12
CA ILE A 242 26.85 0.52 -12.08
C ILE A 242 27.97 -0.42 -11.58
N GLN A 243 28.81 -0.91 -12.49
CA GLN A 243 29.91 -1.81 -12.15
C GLN A 243 31.11 -1.03 -11.60
N ASN A 244 31.89 -1.68 -10.72
CA ASN A 244 33.04 -1.06 -10.04
C ASN A 244 32.65 0.19 -9.24
N TYR A 245 31.45 0.16 -8.66
CA TYR A 245 30.84 1.26 -7.91
C TYR A 245 31.75 1.73 -6.78
N THR A 246 32.23 2.97 -6.89
CA THR A 246 33.11 3.60 -5.90
C THR A 246 32.66 5.03 -5.64
N GLU A 247 32.38 5.39 -4.38
CA GLU A 247 32.12 6.79 -4.03
C GLU A 247 33.45 7.57 -4.06
N VAL A 248 33.46 8.73 -4.72
CA VAL A 248 34.68 9.52 -4.94
C VAL A 248 34.56 10.90 -4.29
N GLY A 249 35.62 11.30 -3.57
CA GLY A 249 35.67 12.57 -2.87
C GLY A 249 34.78 12.66 -1.63
N PRO A 250 34.76 13.82 -0.95
CA PRO A 250 33.90 14.05 0.21
C PRO A 250 32.41 14.10 -0.19
N PRO A 251 31.48 13.86 0.75
CA PRO A 251 30.06 14.11 0.52
C PRO A 251 29.80 15.55 0.05
N LEU A 252 28.87 15.69 -0.89
CA LEU A 252 28.40 16.98 -1.38
C LEU A 252 27.22 17.48 -0.52
N PRO A 253 26.90 18.80 -0.55
CA PRO A 253 25.79 19.34 0.22
C PRO A 253 24.45 18.64 -0.09
N GLY A 254 23.64 18.39 0.94
CA GLY A 254 22.32 17.76 0.81
C GLY A 254 22.38 16.23 0.62
N GLY A 255 23.36 15.54 1.21
CA GLY A 255 23.49 14.08 1.15
C GLY A 255 24.01 13.51 -0.16
N ARG A 256 24.26 14.36 -1.17
CA ARG A 256 24.71 13.94 -2.50
C ARG A 256 26.11 13.32 -2.47
N ARG A 257 26.37 12.34 -3.35
CA ARG A 257 27.68 11.69 -3.50
C ARG A 257 28.08 11.61 -4.97
N LEU A 258 29.34 11.89 -5.27
CA LEU A 258 29.92 11.51 -6.55
C LEU A 258 30.27 10.03 -6.52
N VAL A 259 29.94 9.33 -7.60
CA VAL A 259 30.19 7.91 -7.77
C VAL A 259 30.92 7.71 -9.09
N GLN A 260 31.96 6.90 -9.07
CA GLN A 260 32.63 6.41 -10.25
C GLN A 260 32.25 4.94 -10.49
N GLY A 261 31.91 4.59 -11.73
CA GLY A 261 31.55 3.24 -12.13
C GLY A 261 31.10 3.15 -13.59
N ASN A 262 31.23 1.96 -14.17
CA ASN A 262 30.90 1.70 -15.57
C ASN A 262 29.45 1.23 -15.70
N PRO A 263 28.63 1.81 -16.61
CA PRO A 263 27.26 1.32 -16.82
C PRO A 263 27.26 -0.07 -17.47
N LEU A 264 26.69 -1.05 -16.77
CA LEU A 264 26.21 -2.29 -17.36
C LEU A 264 24.70 -2.18 -17.58
N ASN A 265 24.32 -1.96 -18.84
CA ASN A 265 22.92 -1.93 -19.22
C ASN A 265 22.36 -3.34 -19.42
N LEU A 266 21.27 -3.63 -18.74
CA LEU A 266 20.55 -4.90 -18.77
C LEU A 266 19.13 -4.69 -19.31
N THR A 267 18.49 -5.78 -19.70
CA THR A 267 17.06 -5.84 -20.05
C THR A 267 16.41 -7.05 -19.41
N VAL A 268 15.07 -7.16 -19.53
CA VAL A 268 14.32 -8.36 -19.12
C VAL A 268 14.86 -9.64 -19.78
N THR A 269 15.48 -9.55 -20.95
CA THR A 269 16.13 -10.71 -21.57
C THR A 269 17.24 -11.27 -20.69
N ASN A 270 17.99 -10.43 -19.98
CA ASN A 270 19.01 -10.88 -19.05
C ASN A 270 18.41 -11.62 -17.84
N ILE A 271 17.27 -11.16 -17.35
CA ILE A 271 16.51 -11.82 -16.27
C ILE A 271 15.96 -13.16 -16.73
N THR A 272 15.26 -13.18 -17.87
CA THR A 272 14.62 -14.39 -18.40
C THR A 272 15.61 -15.48 -18.80
N ARG A 273 16.86 -15.12 -19.13
CA ARG A 273 17.95 -16.10 -19.32
C ARG A 273 18.38 -16.79 -18.02
N ALA A 274 18.22 -16.12 -16.87
CA ALA A 274 18.55 -16.67 -15.56
C ALA A 274 17.36 -17.43 -14.95
N GLU A 275 16.17 -16.81 -14.95
CA GLU A 275 15.03 -17.28 -14.17
C GLU A 275 13.91 -17.91 -15.02
N GLY A 276 14.01 -17.83 -16.35
CA GLY A 276 12.89 -18.12 -17.23
C GLY A 276 11.90 -16.95 -17.35
N ARG A 277 10.83 -17.15 -18.12
CA ARG A 277 9.76 -16.16 -18.24
C ARG A 277 8.96 -16.10 -16.95
N ARG A 278 8.50 -14.90 -16.57
CA ARG A 278 7.56 -14.76 -15.48
C ARG A 278 6.24 -15.47 -15.82
N VAL A 279 5.75 -16.28 -14.88
CA VAL A 279 4.42 -16.92 -14.95
C VAL A 279 3.68 -16.66 -13.63
N PRO A 280 2.41 -16.20 -13.63
CA PRO A 280 1.65 -15.74 -14.80
C PRO A 280 2.36 -14.60 -15.53
N ARG A 281 2.01 -14.35 -16.80
CA ARG A 281 2.48 -13.16 -17.53
C ARG A 281 1.65 -11.93 -17.12
N GLU A 282 1.99 -10.77 -17.65
CA GLU A 282 1.29 -9.51 -17.34
C GLU A 282 -0.23 -9.66 -17.49
N GLN A 283 -0.72 -10.04 -18.67
CA GLN A 283 -2.17 -10.17 -18.97
C GLN A 283 -2.96 -11.10 -18.04
N ASP A 284 -2.31 -12.12 -17.48
CA ASP A 284 -2.99 -13.17 -16.69
C ASP A 284 -2.77 -12.99 -15.18
N SER A 285 -2.04 -11.95 -14.78
CA SER A 285 -1.69 -11.75 -13.37
C SER A 285 -2.63 -10.82 -12.64
N GLN A 286 -2.83 -11.12 -11.36
CA GLN A 286 -3.68 -10.33 -10.46
C GLN A 286 -3.28 -8.85 -10.46
N LYS A 287 -4.29 -7.99 -10.56
CA LYS A 287 -4.16 -6.52 -10.54
C LYS A 287 -4.91 -5.87 -9.38
N GLN A 288 -5.79 -6.62 -8.72
CA GLN A 288 -6.62 -6.14 -7.62
C GLN A 288 -6.24 -6.91 -6.38
N PHE A 289 -5.70 -6.21 -5.40
CA PHE A 289 -5.23 -6.79 -4.15
C PHE A 289 -6.08 -6.28 -2.99
N ARG A 290 -6.17 -7.08 -1.93
CA ARG A 290 -6.84 -6.70 -0.69
C ARG A 290 -5.90 -6.82 0.50
N ALA A 291 -5.90 -5.83 1.39
CA ALA A 291 -5.11 -5.83 2.61
C ALA A 291 -5.94 -5.56 3.86
N ALA A 292 -5.82 -6.39 4.88
CA ALA A 292 -6.33 -6.08 6.23
C ALA A 292 -5.26 -5.33 7.02
N PHE A 293 -5.61 -4.20 7.62
CA PHE A 293 -4.75 -3.48 8.57
C PHE A 293 -5.21 -3.82 9.99
N VAL A 294 -4.29 -4.37 10.78
CA VAL A 294 -4.62 -5.02 12.05
C VAL A 294 -3.74 -4.47 13.16
N VAL A 295 -4.36 -3.93 14.21
CA VAL A 295 -3.70 -3.58 15.47
C VAL A 295 -3.90 -4.71 16.46
N VAL A 296 -2.79 -5.26 16.94
CA VAL A 296 -2.78 -6.32 17.93
C VAL A 296 -2.48 -5.72 19.30
N THR A 297 -3.35 -5.97 20.28
CA THR A 297 -3.26 -5.43 21.64
C THR A 297 -3.48 -6.53 22.69
N ARG A 298 -3.03 -6.30 23.92
CA ARG A 298 -3.38 -7.15 25.08
C ARG A 298 -4.69 -6.75 25.75
N ASP A 299 -5.08 -5.49 25.56
CA ASP A 299 -6.17 -4.83 26.27
C ASP A 299 -6.64 -3.66 25.39
N GLU A 300 -7.81 -3.83 24.77
CA GLU A 300 -8.41 -2.85 23.86
C GLU A 300 -8.86 -1.59 24.59
N ASP A 301 -9.40 -1.71 25.81
CA ASP A 301 -9.88 -0.58 26.62
C ASP A 301 -8.76 0.42 26.96
N ARG A 302 -7.52 -0.05 26.93
CA ARG A 302 -6.33 0.75 27.22
C ARG A 302 -5.50 1.08 25.97
N LEU A 303 -5.95 0.74 24.77
CA LEU A 303 -5.26 1.04 23.52
C LEU A 303 -5.36 2.54 23.24
N ASP A 304 -4.23 3.15 22.87
CA ASP A 304 -4.20 4.56 22.49
C ASP A 304 -4.96 4.77 21.17
N GLU A 305 -6.04 5.55 21.22
CA GLU A 305 -6.87 5.88 20.06
C GLU A 305 -6.05 6.57 18.95
N ALA A 306 -5.06 7.40 19.32
CA ALA A 306 -4.19 8.06 18.36
C ALA A 306 -3.33 7.04 17.58
N PHE A 307 -2.92 5.93 18.22
CA PHE A 307 -2.20 4.86 17.55
C PHE A 307 -3.06 4.21 16.45
N VAL A 308 -4.31 3.87 16.75
CA VAL A 308 -5.24 3.27 15.76
C VAL A 308 -5.54 4.26 14.63
N LYS A 309 -5.72 5.55 14.96
CA LYS A 309 -5.91 6.61 13.96
C LYS A 309 -4.71 6.77 13.03
N LYS A 310 -3.47 6.62 13.51
CA LYS A 310 -2.28 6.60 12.63
C LYS A 310 -2.29 5.42 11.67
N VAL A 311 -2.70 4.24 12.14
CA VAL A 311 -2.90 3.07 11.26
C VAL A 311 -3.95 3.37 10.20
N GLU A 312 -5.07 4.00 10.55
CA GLU A 312 -6.12 4.36 9.59
C GLU A 312 -5.62 5.37 8.55
N VAL A 313 -4.86 6.40 8.95
CA VAL A 313 -4.28 7.36 7.99
C VAL A 313 -3.35 6.64 7.02
N LEU A 314 -2.47 5.77 7.52
CA LEU A 314 -1.58 4.97 6.67
C LEU A 314 -2.37 4.04 5.75
N ARG A 315 -3.44 3.41 6.24
CA ARG A 315 -4.34 2.54 5.46
C ARG A 315 -4.98 3.28 4.29
N GLN A 316 -5.54 4.47 4.52
CA GLN A 316 -6.13 5.31 3.47
C GLN A 316 -5.09 5.75 2.44
N GLN A 317 -3.88 6.09 2.90
CA GLN A 317 -2.78 6.46 2.03
C GLN A 317 -2.31 5.26 1.19
N ALA A 318 -2.19 4.07 1.78
CA ALA A 318 -1.70 2.87 1.13
C ALA A 318 -2.47 2.54 -0.16
N GLU A 319 -3.79 2.66 -0.16
CA GLU A 319 -4.62 2.43 -1.35
C GLU A 319 -4.21 3.33 -2.53
N ARG A 320 -4.15 4.65 -2.28
CA ARG A 320 -3.79 5.65 -3.29
C ARG A 320 -2.35 5.46 -3.76
N TYR A 321 -1.43 5.30 -2.82
CA TYR A 321 -0.01 5.27 -3.13
C TYR A 321 0.42 3.97 -3.77
N PHE A 322 -0.20 2.84 -3.43
CA PHE A 322 0.05 1.59 -4.15
C PHE A 322 -0.37 1.71 -5.62
N GLN A 323 -1.50 2.36 -5.91
CA GLN A 323 -1.92 2.61 -7.28
C GLN A 323 -0.93 3.50 -8.04
N VAL A 324 -0.49 4.60 -7.43
CA VAL A 324 0.51 5.49 -8.05
C VAL A 324 1.85 4.79 -8.24
N ALA A 325 2.33 4.07 -7.23
CA ALA A 325 3.60 3.34 -7.26
C ALA A 325 3.63 2.26 -8.33
N THR A 326 2.46 1.76 -8.74
CA THR A 326 2.29 0.72 -9.75
C THR A 326 1.95 1.25 -11.14
N ASP A 327 2.22 2.51 -11.45
CA ASP A 327 1.85 3.17 -12.71
C ASP A 327 0.33 3.09 -13.00
N ASN A 328 -0.50 3.07 -11.96
CA ASN A 328 -1.95 2.85 -12.02
C ASN A 328 -2.37 1.49 -12.62
N ARG A 329 -1.47 0.50 -12.62
CA ARG A 329 -1.71 -0.82 -13.20
C ARG A 329 -2.26 -1.83 -12.22
N ALA A 330 -2.13 -1.56 -10.93
CA ALA A 330 -2.75 -2.35 -9.87
C ALA A 330 -3.45 -1.46 -8.85
N CYS A 331 -4.37 -2.03 -8.08
CA CYS A 331 -5.00 -1.36 -6.96
C CYS A 331 -4.95 -2.23 -5.70
N LEU A 332 -4.98 -1.55 -4.56
CA LEU A 332 -5.12 -2.15 -3.24
C LEU A 332 -6.43 -1.63 -2.63
N ASN A 333 -7.30 -2.54 -2.20
CA ASN A 333 -8.46 -2.21 -1.37
C ASN A 333 -8.15 -2.65 0.07
N ALA A 334 -8.23 -1.71 1.00
CA ALA A 334 -7.95 -1.94 2.41
C ALA A 334 -9.19 -1.78 3.29
N GLU A 335 -10.39 -1.98 2.74
CA GLU A 335 -11.62 -2.10 3.53
C GLU A 335 -11.70 -3.49 4.16
N LEU A 336 -12.15 -3.57 5.41
CA LEU A 336 -12.26 -4.85 6.10
C LEU A 336 -13.41 -5.71 5.56
N CYS A 337 -14.54 -5.11 5.19
CA CYS A 337 -15.69 -5.88 4.75
C CYS A 337 -15.43 -6.61 3.42
N CYS A 338 -15.52 -7.94 3.44
CA CYS A 338 -15.52 -8.79 2.25
C CYS A 338 -16.90 -8.72 1.55
N GLY A 339 -17.21 -7.58 0.92
CA GLY A 339 -18.25 -7.50 -0.12
C GLY A 339 -19.71 -7.82 0.28
N HIS A 340 -20.16 -7.51 1.50
CA HIS A 340 -21.59 -7.23 1.69
C HIS A 340 -21.88 -5.80 1.24
N THR A 341 -22.99 -5.61 0.54
CA THR A 341 -23.49 -4.34 0.00
C THR A 341 -23.07 -3.14 0.83
N ILE A 342 -22.17 -2.31 0.30
CA ILE A 342 -21.84 -1.06 0.96
C ILE A 342 -23.00 -0.10 0.69
N SER A 343 -23.96 -0.02 1.62
CA SER A 343 -24.78 1.18 1.74
C SER A 343 -23.92 2.26 2.41
N ARG A 344 -23.34 3.17 1.61
CA ARG A 344 -22.74 4.38 2.18
C ARG A 344 -23.83 5.43 2.29
N SER A 345 -24.06 5.91 3.49
CA SER A 345 -24.88 7.08 3.77
C SER A 345 -24.05 8.09 4.55
N GLY A 346 -24.23 9.37 4.24
CA GLY A 346 -23.53 10.45 4.91
C GLY A 346 -24.40 11.70 4.97
N THR A 347 -24.19 12.52 5.99
CA THR A 347 -24.85 13.82 6.16
C THR A 347 -23.78 14.89 6.19
N ILE A 348 -23.86 15.86 5.27
CA ILE A 348 -22.99 17.05 5.28
C ILE A 348 -23.87 18.26 5.58
N ARG A 349 -23.56 19.00 6.66
CA ARG A 349 -24.20 20.28 6.99
C ARG A 349 -23.29 21.43 6.59
N MET A 350 -23.82 22.39 5.83
CA MET A 350 -23.07 23.57 5.42
C MET A 350 -23.90 24.84 5.59
N ARG A 351 -23.22 25.92 6.01
CA ARG A 351 -23.76 27.27 6.06
C ARG A 351 -23.19 28.06 4.89
N LEU A 352 -24.02 28.42 3.92
CA LEU A 352 -23.59 29.17 2.73
C LEU A 352 -23.93 30.65 2.90
N ARG A 353 -22.99 31.53 2.54
CA ARG A 353 -23.23 32.97 2.40
C ARG A 353 -23.46 33.34 0.94
N ALA A 354 -24.29 34.34 0.73
CA ALA A 354 -24.85 34.70 -0.57
C ALA A 354 -23.87 35.41 -1.53
N ASP A 355 -23.01 34.65 -2.21
CA ASP A 355 -22.34 35.06 -3.43
C ASP A 355 -21.86 33.87 -4.26
N LYS A 356 -22.73 33.41 -5.18
CA LYS A 356 -22.44 32.56 -6.36
C LYS A 356 -21.24 31.60 -6.20
N ILE A 357 -21.40 30.60 -5.32
CA ILE A 357 -20.35 29.62 -5.06
C ILE A 357 -20.49 28.45 -6.05
N THR A 358 -19.48 28.25 -6.89
CA THR A 358 -19.31 26.98 -7.62
C THR A 358 -18.55 26.05 -6.68
N TRP A 359 -19.25 25.12 -6.03
CA TRP A 359 -18.62 24.14 -5.16
C TRP A 359 -18.58 22.75 -5.81
N SER A 360 -17.63 21.92 -5.40
CA SER A 360 -17.41 20.57 -5.93
C SER A 360 -16.99 19.64 -4.80
N PRO A 361 -17.94 18.96 -4.13
CA PRO A 361 -17.61 17.81 -3.32
C PRO A 361 -17.30 16.62 -4.21
N TYR A 362 -16.30 15.86 -3.81
CA TYR A 362 -16.14 14.46 -4.21
C TYR A 362 -16.90 13.60 -3.19
N LEU A 363 -18.02 13.00 -3.59
CA LEU A 363 -18.91 12.25 -2.68
C LEU A 363 -18.63 10.74 -2.62
N TYR A 364 -17.69 10.26 -3.42
CA TYR A 364 -17.27 8.86 -3.39
C TYR A 364 -15.74 8.77 -3.31
N HIS A 365 -15.26 8.38 -2.13
CA HIS A 365 -13.87 8.02 -1.85
C HIS A 365 -13.81 6.52 -1.52
N GLY A 366 -14.09 5.67 -2.51
CA GLY A 366 -13.98 4.21 -2.38
C GLY A 366 -13.46 3.63 -3.70
N LEU A 367 -12.57 2.66 -3.63
CA LEU A 367 -12.02 1.94 -4.80
C LEU A 367 -12.79 0.64 -5.10
N GLY A 368 -14.09 0.62 -4.78
CA GLY A 368 -15.01 -0.49 -5.09
C GLY A 368 -15.67 -0.36 -6.46
N PRO A 369 -16.50 -1.34 -6.87
CA PRO A 369 -17.32 -1.19 -8.08
C PRO A 369 -18.15 0.09 -7.98
N VAL A 370 -18.11 0.90 -9.04
CA VAL A 370 -18.86 2.16 -9.11
C VAL A 370 -20.35 1.84 -8.90
N PRO A 371 -21.03 2.47 -7.92
CA PRO A 371 -22.45 2.25 -7.70
C PRO A 371 -23.23 2.51 -8.98
N ALA A 372 -24.08 1.55 -9.36
CA ALA A 372 -24.93 1.66 -10.56
C ALA A 372 -25.91 2.85 -10.47
N LYS A 373 -26.17 3.33 -9.25
CA LYS A 373 -27.02 4.48 -8.96
C LYS A 373 -26.51 5.24 -7.73
N VAL A 374 -26.41 6.56 -7.84
CA VAL A 374 -26.20 7.47 -6.71
C VAL A 374 -27.42 8.38 -6.63
N GLU A 375 -28.14 8.34 -5.51
CA GLU A 375 -29.26 9.24 -5.24
C GLU A 375 -28.83 10.28 -4.21
N VAL A 376 -29.18 11.54 -4.47
CA VAL A 376 -28.82 12.68 -3.62
C VAL A 376 -30.10 13.40 -3.26
N GLY A 377 -30.41 13.44 -1.96
CA GLY A 377 -31.49 14.24 -1.39
C GLY A 377 -30.95 15.57 -0.87
N ILE A 378 -31.68 16.64 -1.10
CA ILE A 378 -31.38 17.95 -0.54
C ILE A 378 -32.51 18.29 0.43
N GLU A 379 -32.18 18.41 1.71
CA GLU A 379 -33.09 18.98 2.71
C GLU A 379 -32.64 20.42 2.97
N THR A 380 -33.57 21.36 2.81
CA THR A 380 -33.37 22.75 3.22
C THR A 380 -34.13 22.98 4.52
N SER A 381 -33.52 23.63 5.51
CA SER A 381 -34.25 24.16 6.66
C SER A 381 -34.10 25.67 6.71
N ILE A 382 -35.22 26.38 6.87
CA ILE A 382 -35.24 27.82 7.13
C ILE A 382 -35.83 27.97 8.53
N GLY A 383 -35.01 28.38 9.50
CA GLY A 383 -35.48 28.65 10.85
C GLY A 383 -35.68 27.43 11.76
N GLY A 384 -35.10 26.27 11.43
CA GLY A 384 -35.06 25.10 12.31
C GLY A 384 -36.07 23.99 11.99
N ASP A 385 -37.01 24.22 11.08
CA ASP A 385 -37.94 23.18 10.59
C ASP A 385 -37.44 22.58 9.26
N PRO A 386 -37.39 21.24 9.12
CA PRO A 386 -36.98 20.59 7.88
C PRO A 386 -38.06 20.72 6.80
N ILE A 387 -37.67 21.13 5.59
CA ILE A 387 -38.50 21.10 4.39
C ILE A 387 -37.98 19.98 3.48
N ASP A 388 -38.79 18.92 3.31
CA ASP A 388 -38.49 17.80 2.41
C ASP A 388 -38.76 18.19 0.95
N ALA A 389 -37.71 18.28 0.13
CA ALA A 389 -37.82 18.44 -1.32
C ALA A 389 -37.18 17.23 -2.03
N TRP A 390 -37.99 16.23 -2.35
CA TRP A 390 -37.57 15.09 -3.18
C TRP A 390 -37.80 15.42 -4.66
N SER A 391 -36.80 15.98 -5.35
CA SER A 391 -36.94 16.23 -6.79
C SER A 391 -36.56 14.98 -7.61
N ARG A 392 -37.55 14.21 -8.06
CA ARG A 392 -37.55 13.71 -9.44
C ARG A 392 -37.95 14.90 -10.33
N GLU A 393 -37.39 14.98 -11.53
CA GLU A 393 -37.65 16.02 -12.54
C GLU A 393 -39.07 16.61 -12.44
N GLU A 394 -39.14 17.81 -11.87
CA GLU A 394 -40.10 18.91 -12.06
C GLU A 394 -40.09 19.78 -10.80
N SER A 395 -39.72 21.05 -10.98
CA SER A 395 -39.61 22.06 -9.92
C SER A 395 -40.96 22.29 -9.24
N PRO A 396 -41.08 22.16 -7.90
CA PRO A 396 -42.16 22.80 -7.18
C PRO A 396 -41.77 24.26 -6.89
N ASP A 397 -42.62 25.19 -7.31
CA ASP A 397 -42.61 26.58 -6.85
C ASP A 397 -42.82 26.60 -5.33
N ILE A 398 -41.75 26.80 -4.56
CA ILE A 398 -41.81 27.03 -3.12
C ILE A 398 -41.59 28.52 -2.86
N THR A 399 -42.67 29.22 -2.53
CA THR A 399 -42.67 30.63 -2.09
C THR A 399 -42.10 30.77 -0.69
N THR A 400 -40.77 30.77 -0.56
CA THR A 400 -40.04 31.28 0.62
C THR A 400 -38.63 31.75 0.23
N GLY A 401 -38.47 32.99 -0.25
CA GLY A 401 -37.16 33.69 -0.35
C GLY A 401 -36.04 33.08 -1.21
N VAL A 402 -36.20 31.84 -1.69
CA VAL A 402 -35.28 31.09 -2.52
C VAL A 402 -35.84 31.11 -3.93
N GLN A 403 -35.20 31.84 -4.83
CA GLN A 403 -35.70 31.97 -6.20
C GLN A 403 -35.36 30.76 -7.08
N GLN A 404 -34.34 29.97 -6.73
CA GLN A 404 -33.96 28.76 -7.45
C GLN A 404 -32.94 27.94 -6.66
N LEU A 405 -33.14 26.62 -6.56
CA LEU A 405 -32.17 25.67 -6.05
C LEU A 405 -32.08 24.49 -7.02
N SER A 406 -30.89 24.18 -7.52
CA SER A 406 -30.67 23.06 -8.45
C SER A 406 -29.37 22.34 -8.12
N ALA A 407 -29.37 21.01 -8.16
CA ALA A 407 -28.16 20.21 -8.09
C ALA A 407 -28.00 19.33 -9.32
N GLN A 408 -26.80 19.30 -9.88
CA GLN A 408 -26.43 18.39 -10.95
C GLN A 408 -25.37 17.42 -10.46
N VAL A 409 -25.59 16.14 -10.69
CA VAL A 409 -24.60 15.09 -10.41
C VAL A 409 -23.92 14.74 -11.73
N ASN A 410 -22.66 15.14 -11.87
CA ASN A 410 -21.85 14.88 -13.05
C ASN A 410 -20.83 13.80 -12.76
N ARG A 411 -20.64 12.85 -13.67
CA ARG A 411 -19.57 11.86 -13.58
C ARG A 411 -18.30 12.45 -14.20
N ASP A 412 -17.19 12.44 -13.45
CA ASP A 412 -15.89 12.85 -13.94
C ASP A 412 -15.35 11.79 -14.92
N PRO A 413 -15.05 12.17 -16.17
CA PRO A 413 -14.63 11.23 -17.19
C PRO A 413 -13.22 10.66 -16.98
N TYR A 414 -12.41 11.24 -16.09
CA TYR A 414 -11.00 10.86 -15.91
C TYR A 414 -10.76 9.94 -14.71
N ASP A 415 -11.50 10.12 -13.62
CA ASP A 415 -11.33 9.34 -12.38
C ASP A 415 -12.59 8.62 -11.91
N GLY A 416 -13.70 8.76 -12.65
CA GLY A 416 -14.97 8.09 -12.37
C GLY A 416 -15.73 8.63 -11.16
N ARG A 417 -15.29 9.73 -10.54
CA ARG A 417 -15.95 10.33 -9.37
C ARG A 417 -17.25 11.04 -9.75
N PHE A 418 -18.14 11.22 -8.77
CA PHE A 418 -19.35 12.05 -8.94
C PHE A 418 -19.12 13.45 -8.36
N ARG A 419 -19.39 14.46 -9.17
CA ARG A 419 -19.32 15.88 -8.85
C ARG A 419 -20.74 16.41 -8.68
N ILE A 420 -21.03 17.01 -7.53
CA ILE A 420 -22.30 17.71 -7.33
C ILE A 420 -22.08 19.21 -7.49
N VAL A 421 -22.79 19.80 -8.45
CA VAL A 421 -22.84 21.25 -8.64
C VAL A 421 -24.18 21.72 -8.13
N ALA A 422 -24.20 22.36 -6.96
CA ALA A 422 -25.39 23.01 -6.43
C ALA A 422 -25.34 24.51 -6.73
N GLN A 423 -26.45 25.09 -7.19
CA GLN A 423 -26.63 26.53 -7.34
C GLN A 423 -27.80 26.98 -6.49
N ALA A 424 -27.60 28.05 -5.73
CA ALA A 424 -28.62 28.71 -4.94
C ALA A 424 -28.60 30.21 -5.21
N LYS A 425 -29.79 30.83 -5.26
CA LYS A 425 -29.96 32.28 -5.42
C LYS A 425 -30.86 32.82 -4.30
N GLY A 426 -30.29 33.55 -3.34
CA GLY A 426 -31.02 34.07 -2.16
C GLY A 426 -30.11 34.34 -0.96
N SER A 427 -30.70 34.68 0.20
CA SER A 427 -30.02 34.91 1.48
C SER A 427 -29.42 33.63 2.10
N ASP A 428 -28.61 33.79 3.16
CA ASP A 428 -27.90 32.72 3.88
C ASP A 428 -28.77 31.47 4.10
N LEU A 429 -28.30 30.32 3.61
CA LEU A 429 -28.99 29.04 3.67
C LEU A 429 -28.13 28.01 4.42
N ASP A 430 -28.76 27.32 5.36
CA ASP A 430 -28.23 26.05 5.88
C ASP A 430 -28.73 24.93 4.96
N ILE A 431 -27.81 24.30 4.23
CA ILE A 431 -28.12 23.19 3.33
C ILE A 431 -27.61 21.90 3.95
N VAL A 432 -28.50 20.92 4.03
CA VAL A 432 -28.17 19.57 4.46
C VAL A 432 -28.19 18.66 3.24
N PHE A 433 -27.02 18.14 2.86
CA PHE A 433 -26.92 17.12 1.82
C PHE A 433 -26.98 15.76 2.48
N ARG A 434 -27.97 14.96 2.08
CA ARG A 434 -28.01 13.52 2.37
C ARG A 434 -27.79 12.78 1.07
N TRP A 435 -26.85 11.85 1.09
CA TRP A 435 -26.59 11.02 -0.08
C TRP A 435 -26.64 9.55 0.30
N TRP A 436 -27.08 8.76 -0.67
CA TRP A 436 -27.07 7.30 -0.59
C TRP A 436 -26.52 6.75 -1.90
N ALA A 437 -25.48 5.92 -1.78
CA ALA A 437 -24.97 5.14 -2.88
C ALA A 437 -25.22 3.65 -2.60
N SER A 438 -25.78 2.96 -3.59
CA SER A 438 -25.88 1.52 -3.59
C SER A 438 -25.27 0.91 -4.84
N THR A 439 -24.45 -0.11 -4.64
CA THR A 439 -24.13 -1.10 -5.66
C THR A 439 -25.23 -2.16 -5.61
N ILE A 440 -26.16 -2.12 -6.57
CA ILE A 440 -27.03 -3.27 -6.82
C ILE A 440 -26.18 -4.27 -7.60
N GLY A 441 -25.86 -5.39 -6.95
CA GLY A 441 -25.20 -6.57 -7.53
C GLY A 441 -25.86 -7.81 -6.97
#